data_AF-A0A1G0ACR0-F1
#
_entry.id   AF-A0A1G0ACR0-F1
#
_cell.length_a   1.000
_cell.length_b   1.000
_cell.length_c   1.000
_cell.angle_alpha   90.00
_cell.angle_beta   90.00
_cell.angle_gamma   90.00
#
_symmetry.space_group_name_H-M   'P 1'
#
loop_
_entity.id
_entity.type
_entity.pdbx_description
1 polymer ?
#
loop_
_entity_poly.entity_id
_entity_poly.type
_entity_poly.pdbx_seq_one_letter_code
_entity_poly.pdbx_strand_id
1 'polypeptide(L)'
;MQPSKGRLIVDCKEAPETSADLRDPACLAAVLRHLEREFGIEAVVLSHYVEKQYGPRAMEALRKLLALARLMGQMASREPSPNFPGTPRKQVAAKCAACVFNPHALFGRLREKVLGDFAAFHAEFLTSAEALRRYRDAGCTACTAATANDLIYLFREAVNFGEASIEAAPPPPEVAP
;
A
#
# COMPACT_ATOMS: atom_id res chain seq x y z
N MET A 1 -2.27 -19.71 -36.55
CA MET A 1 -1.53 -18.47 -36.21
C MET A 1 -0.71 -18.73 -34.96
N GLN A 2 0.62 -18.66 -35.05
CA GLN A 2 1.48 -18.70 -33.85
C GLN A 2 1.33 -17.37 -33.09
N PRO A 3 1.17 -17.39 -31.75
CA PRO A 3 1.12 -16.16 -30.98
C PRO A 3 2.49 -15.48 -31.03
N SER A 4 2.54 -14.22 -31.47
CA SER A 4 3.72 -13.38 -31.35
C SER A 4 3.99 -13.14 -29.86
N LYS A 5 5.15 -13.59 -29.37
CA LYS A 5 5.58 -13.29 -28.00
C LYS A 5 5.86 -11.79 -27.90
N GLY A 6 4.90 -11.03 -27.38
CA GLY A 6 5.13 -9.67 -26.94
C GLY A 6 6.13 -9.71 -25.78
N ARG A 7 7.29 -9.08 -25.94
CA ARG A 7 8.28 -8.93 -24.87
C ARG A 7 8.15 -7.52 -24.31
N LEU A 8 7.51 -7.40 -23.15
CA LEU A 8 7.54 -6.16 -22.38
C LEU A 8 8.90 -6.10 -21.68
N ILE A 9 9.72 -5.12 -22.05
CA ILE A 9 10.99 -4.81 -21.38
C ILE A 9 10.68 -3.65 -20.44
N VAL A 10 10.67 -3.92 -19.14
CA VAL A 10 10.54 -2.89 -18.12
C VAL A 10 11.87 -2.83 -17.37
N ASP A 11 12.38 -1.62 -17.23
CA ASP A 11 13.62 -1.37 -16.53
C ASP A 11 13.32 -1.44 -15.01
N CYS A 12 13.91 -2.41 -14.30
CA CYS A 12 13.76 -2.58 -12.84
C CYS A 12 14.56 -1.49 -12.10
N LYS A 13 14.44 -0.22 -12.51
CA LYS A 13 15.16 0.91 -11.92
C LYS A 13 14.94 0.91 -10.41
N GLU A 14 16.01 1.12 -9.64
CA GLU A 14 16.01 1.09 -8.17
C GLU A 14 15.79 -0.31 -7.53
N ALA A 15 15.75 -1.40 -8.30
CA ALA A 15 15.87 -2.76 -7.77
C ALA A 15 17.35 -3.18 -7.63
N PRO A 16 17.68 -4.16 -6.77
CA PRO A 16 19.01 -4.75 -6.73
C PRO A 16 19.43 -5.26 -8.12
N GLU A 17 20.71 -5.16 -8.50
CA GLU A 17 21.18 -5.60 -9.83
C GLU A 17 20.90 -7.09 -10.12
N THR A 18 20.69 -7.89 -9.08
CA THR A 18 20.31 -9.31 -9.17
C THR A 18 18.86 -9.51 -9.61
N SER A 19 18.01 -8.49 -9.53
CA SER A 19 16.57 -8.53 -9.79
C SER A 19 16.26 -7.95 -11.17
N ALA A 20 16.45 -8.77 -12.21
CA ALA A 20 16.29 -8.37 -13.62
C ALA A 20 15.00 -8.88 -14.28
N ASP A 21 14.08 -9.49 -13.51
CA ASP A 21 12.87 -10.13 -14.02
C ASP A 21 11.66 -9.68 -13.20
N LEU A 22 10.54 -9.34 -13.85
CA LEU A 22 9.28 -9.00 -13.19
C LEU A 22 8.70 -10.12 -12.32
N ARG A 23 9.13 -11.37 -12.52
CA ARG A 23 8.80 -12.50 -11.64
C ARG A 23 9.48 -12.38 -10.28
N ASP A 24 10.54 -11.58 -10.17
CA ASP A 24 11.16 -11.22 -8.90
C ASP A 24 10.29 -10.14 -8.21
N PRO A 25 9.79 -10.40 -6.99
CA PRO A 25 9.03 -9.42 -6.21
C PRO A 25 9.73 -8.07 -6.06
N ALA A 26 11.07 -8.04 -5.97
CA ALA A 26 11.83 -6.81 -5.83
C ALA A 26 11.80 -5.96 -7.11
N CYS A 27 11.92 -6.60 -8.29
CA CYS A 27 11.76 -5.90 -9.57
C CYS A 27 10.31 -5.44 -9.77
N LEU A 28 9.33 -6.32 -9.51
CA LEU A 28 7.92 -5.95 -9.62
C LEU A 28 7.60 -4.72 -8.76
N ALA A 29 8.00 -4.74 -7.49
CA ALA A 29 7.78 -3.64 -6.57
C ALA A 29 8.45 -2.33 -7.04
N ALA A 30 9.68 -2.42 -7.55
CA ALA A 30 10.40 -1.27 -8.10
C ALA A 30 9.67 -0.65 -9.29
N VAL A 31 9.23 -1.49 -10.22
CA VAL A 31 8.40 -1.07 -11.36
C VAL A 31 7.11 -0.43 -10.86
N LEU A 32 6.36 -1.07 -9.97
CA LEU A 32 5.11 -0.51 -9.44
C LEU A 32 5.30 0.85 -8.76
N ARG A 33 6.37 1.01 -7.97
CA ARG A 33 6.73 2.31 -7.35
C ARG A 33 7.08 3.38 -8.39
N HIS A 34 7.71 2.99 -9.49
CA HIS A 34 8.06 3.92 -10.57
C HIS A 34 6.80 4.36 -11.33
N LEU A 35 5.91 3.42 -11.64
CA LEU A 35 4.62 3.69 -12.27
C LEU A 35 3.72 4.58 -11.37
N GLU A 36 3.76 4.37 -10.04
CA GLU A 36 3.05 5.21 -9.08
C GLU A 36 3.58 6.66 -9.06
N ARG A 37 4.91 6.83 -9.05
CA ARG A 37 5.59 8.13 -8.89
C ARG A 37 5.62 8.97 -10.15
N GLU A 38 5.97 8.40 -11.31
CA GLU A 38 6.27 9.19 -12.50
C GLU A 38 5.06 9.47 -13.39
N PHE A 39 4.16 8.49 -13.54
CA PHE A 39 3.18 8.54 -14.63
C PHE A 39 1.73 8.61 -14.16
N GLY A 40 1.48 8.50 -12.86
CA GLY A 40 0.11 8.52 -12.33
C GLY A 40 -0.78 7.46 -13.00
N ILE A 41 -0.22 6.29 -13.35
CA ILE A 41 -0.80 5.39 -14.36
C ILE A 41 -2.29 5.13 -14.16
N GLU A 42 -3.07 5.50 -15.18
CA GLU A 42 -4.51 5.29 -15.25
C GLU A 42 -4.86 3.89 -15.77
N ALA A 43 -3.99 3.26 -16.58
CA ALA A 43 -4.21 1.92 -17.14
C ALA A 43 -2.91 1.15 -17.45
N VAL A 44 -2.90 -0.14 -17.12
CA VAL A 44 -1.97 -1.16 -17.62
C VAL A 44 -2.81 -2.13 -18.46
N VAL A 45 -2.27 -2.65 -19.56
CA VAL A 45 -3.02 -3.53 -20.48
C VAL A 45 -2.24 -4.82 -20.63
N LEU A 46 -2.88 -5.94 -20.29
CA LEU A 46 -2.33 -7.27 -20.46
C LEU A 46 -2.46 -7.72 -21.93
N SER A 47 -1.37 -8.20 -22.51
CA SER A 47 -1.26 -8.40 -23.96
C SER A 47 -1.65 -9.81 -24.42
N HIS A 48 -1.70 -10.79 -23.52
CA HIS A 48 -1.97 -12.19 -23.88
C HIS A 48 -3.46 -12.56 -23.79
N TYR A 49 -3.97 -13.40 -24.69
CA TYR A 49 -5.40 -13.75 -24.74
C TYR A 49 -5.90 -14.47 -23.47
N VAL A 50 -5.06 -15.29 -22.83
CA VAL A 50 -5.35 -15.93 -21.53
C VAL A 50 -5.37 -14.89 -20.40
N GLU A 51 -4.53 -13.86 -20.50
CA GLU A 51 -4.51 -12.76 -19.54
C GLU A 51 -5.69 -11.81 -19.74
N LYS A 52 -6.29 -11.72 -20.94
CA LYS A 52 -7.51 -10.93 -21.18
C LYS A 52 -8.71 -11.41 -20.37
N GLN A 53 -8.78 -12.70 -20.03
CA GLN A 53 -9.86 -13.25 -19.18
C GLN A 53 -9.81 -12.68 -17.76
N TYR A 54 -8.62 -12.47 -17.21
CA TYR A 54 -8.42 -11.90 -15.87
C TYR A 54 -8.03 -10.42 -15.91
N GLY A 55 -7.84 -9.87 -17.11
CA GLY A 55 -7.23 -8.57 -17.35
C GLY A 55 -7.93 -7.43 -16.63
N PRO A 56 -9.25 -7.25 -16.81
CA PRO A 56 -9.99 -6.22 -16.09
C PRO A 56 -9.86 -6.31 -14.57
N ARG A 57 -9.90 -7.53 -14.00
CA ARG A 57 -9.84 -7.76 -12.55
C ARG A 57 -8.43 -7.59 -11.98
N ALA A 58 -7.42 -8.10 -12.67
CA ALA A 58 -6.02 -7.86 -12.32
C ALA A 58 -5.70 -6.37 -12.34
N MET A 59 -6.26 -5.65 -13.30
CA MET A 59 -6.13 -4.19 -13.40
C MET A 59 -6.85 -3.43 -12.31
N GLU A 60 -8.05 -3.86 -11.94
CA GLU A 60 -8.77 -3.31 -10.80
C GLU A 60 -7.99 -3.52 -9.49
N ALA A 61 -7.48 -4.74 -9.26
CA ALA A 61 -6.65 -5.04 -8.10
C ALA A 61 -5.39 -4.16 -8.06
N LEU A 62 -4.71 -4.01 -9.19
CA LEU A 62 -3.54 -3.14 -9.30
C LEU A 62 -3.86 -1.67 -9.00
N ARG A 63 -4.94 -1.13 -9.58
CA ARG A 63 -5.39 0.24 -9.32
C ARG A 63 -5.73 0.46 -7.86
N LYS A 64 -6.38 -0.51 -7.22
CA LYS A 64 -6.73 -0.44 -5.78
C LYS A 64 -5.48 -0.52 -4.90
N LEU A 65 -4.51 -1.37 -5.21
CA LEU A 65 -3.21 -1.42 -4.51
C LEU A 65 -2.47 -0.08 -4.61
N LEU A 66 -2.42 0.52 -5.81
CA LEU A 66 -1.84 1.84 -6.01
C LEU A 66 -2.62 2.93 -5.28
N ALA A 67 -3.95 2.85 -5.22
CA ALA A 67 -4.79 3.78 -4.46
C ALA A 67 -4.52 3.69 -2.95
N LEU A 68 -4.37 2.48 -2.39
CA LEU A 68 -3.98 2.27 -1.00
C LEU A 68 -2.60 2.86 -0.70
N ALA A 69 -1.62 2.67 -1.60
CA ALA A 69 -0.29 3.27 -1.48
C ALA A 69 -0.35 4.80 -1.46
N ARG A 70 -1.13 5.41 -2.36
CA ARG A 70 -1.35 6.86 -2.41
C ARG A 70 -2.03 7.38 -1.15
N LEU A 71 -3.07 6.70 -0.67
CA LEU A 71 -3.79 7.04 0.55
C LEU A 71 -2.85 7.06 1.77
N MET A 72 -2.01 6.03 1.92
CA MET A 72 -1.00 6.01 2.97
C MET A 72 0.05 7.11 2.79
N GLY A 73 0.40 7.47 1.56
CA GLY A 73 1.24 8.64 1.28
C GLY A 73 0.63 9.95 1.78
N GLN A 74 -0.68 10.14 1.60
CA GLN A 74 -1.43 11.30 2.11
C GLN A 74 -1.53 11.29 3.64
N MET A 75 -1.73 10.12 4.25
CA MET A 75 -1.73 9.99 5.71
C MET A 75 -0.34 10.26 6.30
N ALA A 76 0.73 9.84 5.61
CA ALA A 76 2.11 10.07 6.03
C ALA A 76 2.53 11.54 5.93
N SER A 77 1.98 12.31 4.99
CA SER A 77 2.29 13.74 4.84
C SER A 77 1.51 14.64 5.80
N ARG A 78 0.57 14.07 6.56
CA ARG A 78 -0.20 14.81 7.55
C ARG A 78 0.70 15.25 8.70
N GLU A 79 0.90 16.55 8.82
CA GLU A 79 1.58 17.12 9.99
C GLU A 79 0.68 16.99 11.23
N PRO A 80 1.16 16.39 12.33
CA PRO A 80 0.44 16.43 13.59
C PRO A 80 0.36 17.90 14.04
N SER A 81 -0.86 18.39 14.25
CA SER A 81 -1.16 19.75 14.72
C SER A 81 -1.73 19.81 16.15
N PRO A 82 -1.17 19.09 17.14
CA PRO A 82 -1.65 19.17 18.50
C PRO A 82 -1.42 20.57 19.08
N ASN A 83 -2.42 21.06 19.79
CA ASN A 83 -2.32 22.33 20.50
C ASN A 83 -1.60 22.11 21.83
N PHE A 84 -0.33 22.53 21.90
CA PHE A 84 0.44 22.57 23.14
C PHE A 84 0.66 24.04 23.55
N PRO A 85 -0.13 24.57 24.51
CA PRO A 85 -0.02 25.96 24.95
C PRO A 85 1.41 26.30 25.37
N GLY A 86 1.92 27.43 24.91
CA GLY A 86 3.26 27.91 25.25
C GLY A 86 4.44 27.14 24.61
N THR A 87 4.19 26.11 23.81
CA THR A 87 5.25 25.34 23.13
C THR A 87 5.41 25.79 21.66
N PRO A 88 6.62 26.17 21.20
CA PRO A 88 6.84 26.53 19.79
C PRO A 88 6.55 25.36 18.85
N ARG A 89 5.96 25.64 17.67
CA ARG A 89 5.60 24.62 16.66
C ARG A 89 6.76 23.67 16.30
N LYS A 90 7.99 24.16 16.20
CA LYS A 90 9.17 23.32 15.92
C LYS A 90 9.43 22.28 17.02
N GLN A 91 9.23 22.64 18.28
CA GLN A 91 9.40 21.69 19.40
C GLN A 91 8.26 20.68 19.44
N VAL A 92 7.04 21.09 19.10
CA VAL A 92 5.89 20.18 18.95
C VAL A 92 6.17 19.15 17.85
N ALA A 93 6.63 19.58 16.68
CA ALA A 93 6.98 18.69 15.58
C ALA A 93 8.07 17.68 15.98
N ALA A 94 9.14 18.13 16.65
CA ALA A 94 10.21 17.24 17.13
C ALA A 94 9.71 16.20 18.15
N LYS A 95 8.85 16.61 19.09
CA LYS A 95 8.21 15.69 20.04
C LYS A 95 7.35 14.65 19.32
N CYS A 96 6.50 15.10 18.41
CA CYS A 96 5.63 14.20 17.66
C CYS A 96 6.40 13.25 16.75
N ALA A 97 7.54 13.66 16.21
CA ALA A 97 8.40 12.80 15.38
C ALA A 97 8.99 11.62 16.16
N ALA A 98 9.19 11.76 17.48
CA ALA A 98 9.68 10.69 18.35
C ALA A 98 8.60 9.66 18.74
N CYS A 99 7.32 9.94 18.47
CA CYS A 99 6.24 9.04 18.81
C CYS A 99 6.21 7.82 17.88
N VAL A 100 6.09 6.62 18.45
CA VAL A 100 6.09 5.34 17.72
C VAL A 100 5.00 5.29 16.63
N PHE A 101 3.83 5.85 16.92
CA PHE A 101 2.68 5.92 16.01
C PHE A 101 2.51 7.28 15.33
N ASN A 102 3.62 8.01 15.17
CA ASN A 102 3.64 9.19 14.32
C ASN A 102 3.14 8.82 12.90
N PRO A 103 2.20 9.59 12.31
CA PRO A 103 1.63 9.28 10.99
C PRO A 103 2.69 9.12 9.89
N HIS A 104 3.69 10.00 9.83
CA HIS A 104 4.76 9.95 8.85
C HIS A 104 5.53 8.63 8.93
N ALA A 105 5.93 8.23 10.13
CA ALA A 105 6.69 7.00 10.32
C ALA A 105 5.85 5.74 10.06
N LEU A 106 4.62 5.68 10.57
CA LEU A 106 3.76 4.51 10.44
C LEU A 106 3.29 4.29 9.00
N PHE A 107 2.66 5.30 8.40
CA PHE A 107 2.09 5.16 7.06
C PHE A 107 3.15 5.11 5.96
N GLY A 108 4.33 5.72 6.19
CA GLY A 108 5.50 5.53 5.34
C GLY A 108 5.91 4.05 5.25
N ARG A 109 6.09 3.38 6.39
CA ARG A 109 6.46 1.95 6.43
C ARG A 109 5.39 1.04 5.83
N LEU A 110 4.11 1.33 6.05
CA LEU A 110 3.01 0.55 5.48
C LEU A 110 2.93 0.72 3.95
N ARG A 111 3.15 1.94 3.44
CA ARG A 111 3.21 2.23 2.00
C ARG A 111 4.35 1.47 1.32
N GLU A 112 5.51 1.37 1.93
CA GLU A 112 6.63 0.59 1.37
C GLU A 112 6.26 -0.89 1.22
N LYS A 113 5.51 -1.44 2.17
CA LYS A 113 5.13 -2.86 2.17
C LYS A 113 3.99 -3.18 1.23
N VAL A 114 2.98 -2.33 1.10
CA VAL A 114 1.79 -2.67 0.27
C VAL A 114 2.14 -2.91 -1.20
N LEU A 115 3.21 -2.28 -1.70
CA LEU A 115 3.67 -2.43 -3.09
C LEU A 115 4.72 -3.54 -3.27
N GLY A 116 5.31 -4.05 -2.18
CA GLY A 116 6.39 -5.04 -2.23
C GLY A 116 6.01 -6.42 -1.71
N ASP A 117 5.36 -6.46 -0.55
CA ASP A 117 4.91 -7.68 0.11
C ASP A 117 3.58 -7.40 0.83
N PHE A 118 2.48 -7.76 0.16
CA PHE A 118 1.14 -7.54 0.70
C PHE A 118 0.88 -8.33 1.99
N ALA A 119 1.50 -9.50 2.15
CA ALA A 119 1.36 -10.29 3.38
C ALA A 119 2.09 -9.60 4.55
N ALA A 120 3.30 -9.08 4.32
CA ALA A 120 4.02 -8.29 5.30
C ALA A 120 3.28 -6.98 5.64
N PHE A 121 2.68 -6.33 4.64
CA PHE A 121 1.79 -5.18 4.86
C PHE A 121 0.63 -5.54 5.80
N HIS A 122 -0.10 -6.62 5.50
CA HIS A 122 -1.25 -7.05 6.30
C HIS A 122 -0.84 -7.39 7.73
N ALA A 123 0.29 -8.09 7.91
CA ALA A 123 0.81 -8.42 9.24
C ALA A 123 1.20 -7.18 10.05
N GLU A 124 1.92 -6.22 9.46
CA GLU A 124 2.28 -4.97 10.15
C GLU A 124 1.06 -4.09 10.42
N PHE A 125 0.10 -4.04 9.48
CA PHE A 125 -1.14 -3.30 9.66
C PHE A 125 -1.90 -3.78 10.90
N LEU A 126 -2.14 -5.10 11.01
CA LEU A 126 -2.84 -5.68 12.16
C LEU A 126 -2.07 -5.47 13.47
N THR A 127 -0.75 -5.69 13.43
CA THR A 127 0.12 -5.50 14.61
C THR A 127 0.08 -4.05 15.08
N SER A 128 0.13 -3.09 14.15
CA SER A 128 0.11 -1.65 14.46
C SER A 128 -1.24 -1.21 14.99
N ALA A 129 -2.34 -1.71 14.44
CA ALA A 129 -3.69 -1.43 14.92
C ALA A 129 -3.90 -1.95 16.36
N GLU A 130 -3.47 -3.17 16.64
CA GLU A 130 -3.59 -3.77 17.99
C GLU A 130 -2.71 -3.04 19.01
N ALA A 131 -1.48 -2.70 18.62
CA ALA A 131 -0.55 -1.97 19.48
C ALA A 131 -1.06 -0.55 19.76
N LEU A 132 -1.61 0.15 18.76
CA LEU A 132 -2.17 1.49 18.94
C LEU A 132 -3.41 1.48 19.84
N ARG A 133 -4.27 0.44 19.76
CA ARG A 133 -5.43 0.29 20.65
C ARG A 133 -5.04 0.29 22.12
N ARG A 134 -3.90 -0.34 22.43
CA ARG A 134 -3.33 -0.46 23.78
C ARG A 134 -2.38 0.69 24.13
N TYR A 135 -2.04 1.54 23.17
CA TYR A 135 -1.05 2.59 23.36
C TYR A 135 -1.55 3.64 24.36
N ARG A 136 -0.74 3.88 25.39
CA ARG A 136 -0.99 4.87 26.44
C ARG A 136 0.31 5.60 26.71
N ASP A 137 0.51 6.69 26.01
CA ASP A 137 1.62 7.61 26.21
C ASP A 137 1.06 9.03 26.27
N ALA A 138 1.07 9.63 27.46
CA ALA A 138 0.52 10.95 27.69
C ALA A 138 1.25 12.04 26.87
N GLY A 139 2.55 11.85 26.59
CA GLY A 139 3.35 12.77 25.79
C GLY A 139 3.06 12.68 24.29
N CYS A 140 2.61 11.51 23.82
CA CYS A 140 2.35 11.25 22.40
C CYS A 140 0.88 11.20 22.01
N THR A 141 -0.05 11.14 22.97
CA THR A 141 -1.49 11.00 22.72
C THR A 141 -2.01 12.04 21.72
N ALA A 142 -1.63 13.31 21.90
CA ALA A 142 -2.08 14.38 21.01
C ALA A 142 -1.45 14.30 19.61
N CYS A 143 -0.26 13.71 19.48
CA CYS A 143 0.43 13.50 18.20
C CYS A 143 -0.14 12.30 17.42
N THR A 144 -0.71 11.31 18.11
CA THR A 144 -1.17 10.04 17.51
C THR A 144 -2.69 9.88 17.51
N ALA A 145 -3.44 10.87 18.02
CA ALA A 145 -4.89 10.80 18.16
C ALA A 145 -5.61 10.57 16.82
N ALA A 146 -5.11 11.18 15.73
CA ALA A 146 -5.66 10.99 14.40
C ALA A 146 -5.27 9.64 13.78
N THR A 147 -4.09 9.11 14.13
CA THR A 147 -3.55 7.85 13.59
C THR A 147 -4.51 6.67 13.77
N ALA A 148 -5.24 6.63 14.90
CA ALA A 148 -6.18 5.55 15.17
C ALA A 148 -7.39 5.57 14.22
N ASN A 149 -7.94 6.75 13.96
CA ASN A 149 -9.02 6.92 12.99
C ASN A 149 -8.54 6.65 11.57
N ASP A 150 -7.32 7.07 11.24
CA ASP A 150 -6.72 6.86 9.91
C ASP A 150 -6.48 5.35 9.65
N LEU A 151 -6.08 4.57 10.67
CA LEU A 151 -6.02 3.10 10.56
C LEU A 151 -7.39 2.45 10.39
N ILE A 152 -8.43 2.93 11.08
CA ILE A 152 -9.81 2.43 10.90
C ILE A 152 -10.29 2.73 9.47
N TYR A 153 -9.99 3.91 8.95
CA TYR A 153 -10.31 4.27 7.58
C TYR A 153 -9.58 3.36 6.59
N LEU A 154 -8.26 3.18 6.77
CA LEU A 154 -7.46 2.28 5.95
C LEU A 154 -7.96 0.82 5.99
N PHE A 155 -8.40 0.34 7.16
CA PHE A 155 -9.00 -0.99 7.29
C PHE A 155 -10.25 -1.13 6.43
N ARG A 156 -11.16 -0.15 6.47
CA ARG A 156 -12.40 -0.18 5.69
C ARG A 156 -12.09 -0.22 4.20
N GLU A 157 -11.15 0.60 3.74
CA GLU A 157 -10.72 0.60 2.33
C GLU A 157 -10.07 -0.75 1.94
N ALA A 158 -9.28 -1.36 2.82
CA ALA A 158 -8.65 -2.66 2.57
C ALA A 158 -9.62 -3.86 2.63
N VAL A 159 -10.61 -3.84 3.52
CA VAL A 159 -11.65 -4.89 3.63
C VAL A 159 -12.63 -4.81 2.46
N ASN A 160 -13.09 -3.61 2.11
CA ASN A 160 -13.91 -3.40 0.92
C ASN A 160 -13.19 -3.94 -0.34
N PHE A 161 -11.85 -3.86 -0.38
CA PHE A 161 -11.06 -4.50 -1.42
C PHE A 161 -11.09 -6.03 -1.35
N GLY A 162 -10.90 -6.62 -0.16
CA GLY A 162 -10.93 -8.07 0.04
C GLY A 162 -12.28 -8.69 -0.36
N GLU A 163 -13.38 -8.11 0.11
CA GLU A 163 -14.74 -8.59 -0.15
C GLU A 163 -15.12 -8.47 -1.64
N ALA A 164 -14.87 -7.31 -2.27
CA ALA A 164 -15.12 -7.13 -3.70
C ALA A 164 -14.29 -8.08 -4.58
N SER A 165 -13.10 -8.48 -4.12
CA SER A 165 -12.24 -9.42 -4.84
C SER A 165 -12.78 -10.87 -4.76
N ILE A 166 -13.41 -11.24 -3.64
CA ILE A 166 -14.05 -12.54 -3.42
C ILE A 166 -15.36 -12.64 -4.22
N GLU A 167 -16.21 -11.62 -4.17
CA GLU A 167 -17.52 -11.64 -4.84
C GLU A 167 -17.40 -11.68 -6.37
N ALA A 168 -16.34 -11.07 -6.92
CA ALA A 168 -16.06 -11.15 -8.34
C ALA A 168 -15.41 -12.49 -8.77
N ALA A 169 -15.04 -13.39 -7.85
CA ALA A 169 -14.36 -14.64 -8.17
C ALA A 169 -15.31 -15.63 -8.89
N PRO A 170 -14.94 -16.17 -10.06
CA PRO A 170 -15.74 -17.25 -10.65
C PRO A 170 -15.76 -18.44 -9.68
N PRO A 171 -16.88 -19.18 -9.59
CA PRO A 171 -16.95 -20.36 -8.75
C PRO A 171 -15.82 -21.33 -9.12
N PRO A 172 -15.28 -22.09 -8.14
CA PRO A 172 -14.29 -23.11 -8.44
C PRO A 172 -14.85 -24.05 -9.51
N PRO A 173 -14.02 -24.53 -10.46
CA PRO A 173 -14.48 -25.46 -11.47
C PRO A 173 -15.07 -26.68 -10.77
N GLU A 174 -16.31 -27.04 -11.12
CA GLU A 174 -16.92 -28.29 -10.68
C GLU A 174 -15.99 -29.43 -11.11
N VAL A 175 -15.43 -30.13 -10.13
CA VAL A 175 -14.71 -31.37 -10.38
C VAL A 175 -15.78 -32.38 -10.78
N ALA A 176 -15.98 -32.54 -12.09
CA ALA A 176 -16.80 -33.64 -12.60
C ALA A 176 -16.18 -34.97 -12.14
N PRO A 177 -16.99 -35.91 -11.62
CA PRO A 177 -16.52 -37.19 -11.09
C PRO A 177 -15.87 -38.08 -12.16
#